data_AF-A0A370GRZ9-F1
#
_entry.id   AF-A0A370GRZ9-F1
#
_cell.length_a   1.000
_cell.length_b   1.000
_cell.length_c   1.000
_cell.angle_alpha   90.00
_cell.angle_beta   90.00
_cell.angle_gamma   90.00
#
_symmetry.space_group_name_H-M   'P 1'
#
loop_
_entity.id
_entity.type
_entity.pdbx_description
1 polymer ?
#
loop_
_entity_poly.entity_id
_entity_poly.type
_entity_poly.pdbx_seq_one_letter_code
_entity_poly.pdbx_strand_id
1 'polypeptide(L)'
;MFGNGGNAVGVQTAGIDKVVSDMETSIQNLRQSVNAVDAACDEVRAGWKGEAQDSFKKTMDDWNDESAQLNQRLDALSQAVTSGKSTLVKMDETSV
;
A
#
# COMPACT_ATOMS: atom_id res chain seq x y z
N MET A 1 8.85 -29.88 35.05
CA MET A 1 9.46 -28.82 34.24
C MET A 1 8.41 -28.36 33.25
N PHE A 2 7.79 -27.20 33.50
CA PHE A 2 6.66 -26.70 32.70
C PHE A 2 7.12 -25.57 31.77
N GLY A 3 7.05 -25.87 30.47
CA GLY A 3 6.76 -24.99 29.33
C GLY A 3 7.30 -23.56 29.29
N ASN A 4 8.30 -23.36 28.44
CA ASN A 4 8.73 -22.07 27.87
C ASN A 4 7.71 -21.48 26.85
N GLY A 5 6.40 -21.61 27.12
CA GLY A 5 5.33 -21.26 26.16
C GLY A 5 5.12 -19.75 25.99
N GLY A 6 5.42 -18.94 27.01
CA GLY A 6 5.21 -17.48 26.97
C GLY A 6 6.16 -16.71 26.04
N ASN A 7 7.34 -17.26 25.73
CA ASN A 7 8.33 -16.59 24.88
C ASN A 7 8.07 -16.79 23.38
N ALA A 8 7.34 -17.84 22.98
CA ALA A 8 7.08 -18.12 21.56
C ALA A 8 6.01 -17.17 20.99
N VAL A 9 4.93 -16.94 21.75
CA VAL A 9 3.77 -16.10 21.39
C VAL A 9 4.20 -14.64 21.17
N GLY A 10 5.00 -14.07 22.08
CA GLY A 10 5.46 -12.68 21.98
C GLY A 10 6.45 -12.42 20.85
N VAL A 11 7.34 -13.39 20.54
CA VAL A 11 8.32 -13.27 19.44
C VAL A 11 7.65 -13.37 18.07
N GLN A 12 6.64 -14.23 17.93
CA GLN A 12 5.87 -14.38 16.68
C GLN A 12 5.02 -13.13 16.40
N THR A 13 4.35 -12.59 17.42
CA THR A 13 3.57 -11.35 17.30
C THR A 13 4.46 -10.16 16.89
N ALA A 14 5.64 -10.00 17.49
CA ALA A 14 6.58 -8.93 17.13
C ALA A 14 7.10 -9.04 15.69
N GLY A 15 7.32 -10.27 15.19
CA GLY A 15 7.70 -10.50 13.79
C GLY A 15 6.58 -10.12 12.81
N ILE A 16 5.33 -10.48 13.13
CA ILE A 16 4.14 -10.13 12.33
C ILE A 16 3.95 -8.61 12.30
N ASP A 17 4.09 -7.95 13.44
CA ASP A 17 3.99 -6.49 13.54
C ASP A 17 5.01 -5.78 12.66
N LYS A 18 6.25 -6.28 12.64
CA LYS A 18 7.30 -5.73 11.78
C LYS A 18 6.94 -5.86 10.29
N VAL A 19 6.50 -7.04 9.85
CA VAL A 19 6.14 -7.28 8.44
C VAL A 19 4.98 -6.38 8.02
N VAL A 20 3.96 -6.24 8.88
CA VAL A 20 2.81 -5.35 8.64
C VAL A 20 3.28 -3.90 8.51
N SER A 21 4.12 -3.42 9.43
CA SER A 21 4.67 -2.07 9.39
C SER A 21 5.50 -1.81 8.13
N ASP A 22 6.32 -2.77 7.69
CA ASP A 22 7.13 -2.66 6.47
C ASP A 22 6.23 -2.59 5.22
N MET A 23 5.14 -3.36 5.19
CA MET A 23 4.14 -3.33 4.11
C MET A 23 3.36 -2.02 4.09
N GLU A 24 2.89 -1.52 5.23
CA GLU A 24 2.20 -0.23 5.32
C GLU A 24 3.09 0.93 4.86
N THR A 25 4.37 0.91 5.27
CA THR A 25 5.37 1.89 4.82
C THR A 25 5.56 1.83 3.31
N SER A 26 5.66 0.62 2.74
CA SER A 26 5.81 0.43 1.30
C SER A 26 4.58 0.95 0.53
N ILE A 27 3.37 0.69 1.04
CA ILE A 27 2.12 1.21 0.48
C ILE A 27 2.09 2.75 0.49
N GLN A 28 2.51 3.37 1.60
CA GLN A 28 2.59 4.83 1.70
C GLN A 28 3.57 5.41 0.68
N ASN A 29 4.76 4.80 0.53
CA ASN A 29 5.74 5.23 -0.46
C ASN A 29 5.21 5.12 -1.90
N LEU A 30 4.46 4.06 -2.20
CA LEU A 30 3.81 3.91 -3.51
C LEU A 30 2.77 5.00 -3.76
N ARG A 31 1.90 5.30 -2.78
CA ARG A 31 0.92 6.39 -2.88
C ARG A 31 1.59 7.75 -3.10
N GLN A 32 2.66 8.04 -2.37
CA GLN A 32 3.43 9.27 -2.55
C GLN A 32 4.02 9.36 -3.96
N SER A 33 4.54 8.26 -4.50
CA SER A 33 5.11 8.20 -5.86
C SER A 33 4.03 8.47 -6.92
N VAL A 34 2.84 7.87 -6.77
CA VAL A 34 1.70 8.11 -7.66
C VAL A 34 1.30 9.58 -7.65
N ASN A 35 1.13 10.17 -6.47
CA ASN A 35 0.75 11.58 -6.33
C ASN A 35 1.82 12.53 -6.88
N ALA A 36 3.10 12.17 -6.79
CA ALA A 36 4.18 12.97 -7.35
C ALA A 36 4.14 12.99 -8.88
N VAL A 37 3.83 11.85 -9.52
CA VAL A 37 3.66 11.78 -10.97
C VAL A 37 2.42 12.57 -11.38
N ASP A 38 1.30 12.43 -10.67
CA ASP A 38 0.07 13.20 -10.91
C ASP A 38 0.33 14.72 -10.89
N ALA A 39 0.99 15.22 -9.84
CA ALA A 39 1.36 16.62 -9.72
C ALA A 39 2.31 17.09 -10.83
N ALA A 40 3.30 16.26 -11.19
CA ALA A 40 4.21 16.58 -12.28
C ALA A 40 3.46 16.70 -13.61
N CYS A 41 2.53 15.79 -13.87
CA CYS A 41 1.78 15.82 -15.11
C CYS A 41 0.80 17.01 -15.20
N ASP A 42 0.17 17.39 -14.09
CA ASP A 42 -0.64 18.62 -13.98
C ASP A 42 0.17 19.88 -14.28
N GLU A 43 1.42 19.95 -13.81
CA GLU A 43 2.34 21.06 -14.08
C GLU A 43 2.64 21.19 -15.58
N VAL A 44 2.92 20.06 -16.27
CA VAL A 44 3.24 20.10 -17.70
C VAL A 44 2.02 20.43 -18.56
N ARG A 45 0.81 20.08 -18.09
CA ARG A 45 -0.46 20.33 -18.80
C ARG A 45 -0.65 21.79 -19.17
N ALA A 46 -0.21 22.71 -18.31
CA ALA A 46 -0.33 24.15 -18.54
C ALA A 46 0.58 24.66 -19.67
N GLY A 47 1.65 23.94 -19.99
CA GLY A 47 2.67 24.36 -20.95
C GLY A 47 2.45 23.88 -22.39
N TRP A 48 1.61 22.86 -22.62
CA TRP A 48 1.48 22.22 -23.94
C TRP A 48 0.30 22.81 -24.73
N LYS A 49 0.52 23.12 -26.02
CA LYS A 49 -0.49 23.69 -26.93
C LYS A 49 -0.55 22.92 -28.26
N GLY A 50 -1.69 22.93 -28.93
CA GLY A 50 -1.87 22.32 -30.25
C GLY A 50 -2.00 20.78 -30.19
N GLU A 51 -1.61 20.05 -31.24
CA GLU A 51 -1.74 18.58 -31.29
C GLU A 51 -1.02 17.84 -30.15
N ALA A 52 0.05 18.44 -29.58
CA ALA A 52 0.72 17.92 -28.40
C ALA A 52 -0.20 17.92 -27.17
N GLN A 53 -1.08 18.92 -27.05
CA GLN A 53 -2.06 19.02 -25.97
C GLN A 53 -3.08 17.89 -26.04
N ASP A 54 -3.55 17.53 -27.24
CA ASP A 54 -4.56 16.48 -27.40
C ASP A 54 -3.99 15.09 -27.09
N SER A 55 -2.76 14.81 -27.54
CA SER A 55 -2.07 13.55 -27.22
C SER A 55 -1.75 13.44 -25.73
N PHE A 56 -1.29 14.54 -25.12
CA PHE A 56 -1.02 14.59 -23.68
C PHE A 56 -2.28 14.45 -22.85
N LYS A 57 -3.38 15.07 -23.27
CA LYS A 57 -4.67 14.93 -22.60
C LYS A 57 -5.09 13.47 -22.52
N LYS A 58 -4.97 12.73 -23.63
CA LYS A 58 -5.29 11.30 -23.63
C LYS A 58 -4.41 10.53 -22.65
N THR A 59 -3.09 10.73 -22.71
CA THR A 59 -2.15 10.07 -21.79
C THR A 59 -2.44 10.44 -20.33
N MET A 60 -2.87 11.67 -20.07
CA MET A 60 -3.27 12.13 -18.74
C MET A 60 -4.54 11.48 -18.24
N ASP A 61 -5.55 11.37 -19.10
CA ASP A 61 -6.79 10.70 -18.76
C ASP A 61 -6.51 9.20 -18.45
N ASP A 62 -5.69 8.53 -19.27
CA ASP A 62 -5.25 7.14 -19.04
C ASP A 62 -4.45 7.01 -17.73
N TRP A 63 -3.53 7.95 -17.45
CA TRP A 63 -2.75 7.98 -16.21
C TRP A 63 -3.63 8.17 -14.96
N ASN A 64 -4.64 9.04 -15.03
CA ASN A 64 -5.57 9.29 -13.93
C ASN A 64 -6.37 8.02 -13.59
N ASP A 65 -6.83 7.30 -14.62
CA ASP A 65 -7.56 6.05 -14.44
C ASP A 65 -6.66 4.96 -13.83
N GLU A 66 -5.42 4.83 -14.29
CA GLU A 66 -4.44 3.89 -13.73
C GLU A 66 -4.07 4.23 -12.28
N SER A 67 -3.88 5.51 -11.98
CA SER A 67 -3.58 6.00 -10.63
C SER A 67 -4.73 5.72 -9.65
N ALA A 68 -5.97 5.93 -10.09
CA ALA A 68 -7.16 5.60 -9.30
C ALA A 68 -7.24 4.08 -9.01
N GLN A 69 -7.02 3.25 -10.04
CA GLN A 69 -7.01 1.80 -9.88
C GLN A 69 -5.88 1.31 -8.96
N LEU A 70 -4.69 1.92 -9.07
CA LEU A 70 -3.56 1.57 -8.22
C LEU A 70 -3.84 1.91 -6.76
N ASN A 71 -4.40 3.10 -6.49
CA ASN A 71 -4.80 3.49 -5.13
C ASN A 71 -5.83 2.52 -4.53
N GLN A 72 -6.83 2.09 -5.31
CA GLN A 72 -7.80 1.08 -4.87
C GLN A 72 -7.13 -0.26 -4.53
N ARG A 73 -6.16 -0.71 -5.34
CA ARG A 73 -5.40 -1.94 -5.07
C ARG A 73 -4.54 -1.81 -3.82
N LEU A 74 -3.95 -0.65 -3.58
CA LEU A 74 -3.19 -0.36 -2.36
C LEU A 74 -4.08 -0.35 -1.11
N ASP A 75 -5.31 0.16 -1.21
CA ASP A 75 -6.31 0.07 -0.13
C ASP A 75 -6.67 -1.39 0.18
N ALA A 76 -6.95 -2.17 -0.86
CA ALA A 76 -7.26 -3.59 -0.71
C ALA A 76 -6.09 -4.37 -0.10
N LEU A 77 -4.86 -4.06 -0.51
CA LEU A 77 -3.65 -4.66 0.05
C LEU A 77 -3.49 -4.30 1.54
N SER A 78 -3.68 -3.03 1.90
CA SER A 78 -3.63 -2.58 3.29
C SER A 78 -4.65 -3.32 4.16
N GLN A 79 -5.90 -3.45 3.68
CA GLN A 79 -6.95 -4.19 4.37
C GLN A 79 -6.61 -5.68 4.53
N ALA A 80 -6.05 -6.30 3.49
CA ALA A 80 -5.62 -7.70 3.54
C ALA A 80 -4.50 -7.91 4.57
N VAL A 81 -3.53 -6.99 4.64
CA VAL A 81 -2.44 -7.03 5.63
C VAL A 81 -2.98 -6.92 7.05
N THR A 82 -3.86 -5.95 7.33
CA THR A 82 -4.47 -5.79 8.66
C THR A 82 -5.32 -7.01 9.05
N SER A 83 -6.08 -7.56 8.10
CA SER A 83 -6.91 -8.76 8.32
C SER A 83 -6.06 -10.00 8.58
N GLY A 84 -4.96 -10.16 7.83
CA GLY A 84 -3.99 -11.23 8.01
C GLY A 84 -3.36 -11.18 9.40
N LYS A 85 -2.92 -9.98 9.84
CA LYS A 85 -2.43 -9.77 11.22
C LYS A 85 -3.45 -10.21 12.26
N SER A 86 -4.70 -9.77 12.16
CA SER A 86 -5.74 -10.16 13.12
C SER A 86 -5.95 -11.68 13.16
N THR A 87 -5.90 -12.34 12.00
CA THR A 87 -6.05 -13.80 11.91
C THR A 87 -4.89 -14.52 12.59
N LEU A 88 -3.66 -14.09 12.33
CA LEU A 88 -2.46 -14.69 12.93
C LEU A 88 -2.43 -14.51 14.45
N VAL A 89 -2.77 -13.32 14.95
CA VAL A 89 -2.86 -13.08 16.41
C VAL A 89 -3.92 -13.98 17.05
N LYS A 90 -5.11 -14.09 16.45
CA LYS A 90 -6.15 -15.00 16.95
C LYS A 90 -5.71 -16.46 16.94
N MET A 91 -5.04 -16.91 15.88
CA MET A 91 -4.51 -18.28 15.80
C MET A 91 -3.48 -18.56 16.90
N ASP A 92 -2.61 -17.59 17.20
CA ASP A 92 -1.62 -17.69 18.28
C ASP A 92 -2.32 -17.76 19.65
N GLU A 93 -3.32 -16.90 19.92
CA GLU A 93 -4.12 -16.92 21.14
C GLU A 93 -4.90 -18.22 21.35
N THR A 94 -5.38 -18.85 20.27
CA THR A 94 -6.18 -20.09 20.34
C THR A 94 -5.32 -21.36 20.42
N SER A 95 -4.02 -21.25 20.16
CA SER A 95 -3.06 -22.37 20.20
C SER A 95 -2.44 -22.59 21.59
N VAL A 96 -2.87 -21.81 22.59
CA VAL A 96 -2.49 -21.90 24.02
C VAL A 96 -3.60 -22.56 24.83
#